data_AF-A0A938NLI8-F1
#
_entry.id   AF-A0A938NLI8-F1
#
_cell.length_a   1.000
_cell.length_b   1.000
_cell.length_c   1.000
_cell.angle_alpha   90.00
_cell.angle_beta   90.00
_cell.angle_gamma   90.00
#
_symmetry.space_group_name_H-M   'P 1'
#
loop_
_entity.id
_entity.type
_entity.pdbx_description
1 polymer ?
#
loop_
_entity_poly.entity_id
_entity_poly.type
_entity_poly.pdbx_seq_one_letter_code
_entity_poly.pdbx_strand_id
1 'polypeptide(L)'
;MIPLDLALILSHYGYDVLTSKDGGMLGENDSRQLEFSTSEGRAIITYNIADFMRLHKECLKQNKKHKGIIVSPEIKISVLIKLSLRLLAVISNGEIDNQLRFLQEFQ
;
A
#
# COMPACT_ATOMS: atom_id res chain seq x y z
N MET A 1 -8.77 9.01 -1.25
CA MET A 1 -7.31 9.20 -1.46
C MET A 1 -6.62 9.08 -0.11
N ILE A 2 -5.44 8.46 -0.02
CA ILE A 2 -4.68 8.40 1.23
C ILE A 2 -4.19 9.82 1.60
N PRO A 3 -4.38 10.31 2.84
CA PRO A 3 -3.89 11.63 3.25
C PRO A 3 -2.37 11.74 3.17
N LEU A 4 -1.86 12.85 2.62
CA LEU A 4 -0.41 13.09 2.47
C LEU A 4 0.33 13.14 3.81
N ASP A 5 -0.37 13.52 4.90
CA ASP A 5 0.19 13.53 6.26
C ASP A 5 0.72 12.15 6.68
N LEU A 6 0.12 11.05 6.17
CA LEU A 6 0.63 9.71 6.45
C LEU A 6 2.06 9.56 5.93
N ALA A 7 2.31 9.93 4.68
CA ALA A 7 3.63 9.78 4.07
C ALA A 7 4.66 10.68 4.76
N LEU A 8 4.28 11.91 5.12
CA LEU A 8 5.14 12.82 5.89
C LEU A 8 5.55 12.20 7.23
N ILE A 9 4.59 11.67 7.97
CA ILE A 9 4.83 11.09 9.30
C ILE A 9 5.68 9.83 9.19
N LEU A 10 5.33 8.89 8.30
CA LEU A 10 6.13 7.67 8.12
C LEU A 10 7.57 7.98 7.69
N SER A 11 7.76 8.97 6.80
CA SER A 11 9.11 9.42 6.41
C SER A 11 9.88 10.01 7.60
N HIS A 12 9.21 10.75 8.49
CA HIS A 12 9.83 11.27 9.72
C HIS A 12 10.28 10.16 10.68
N TYR A 13 9.61 9.00 10.66
CA TYR A 13 10.03 7.79 11.38
C TYR A 13 11.11 6.99 10.63
N GLY A 14 11.62 7.47 9.49
CA GLY A 14 12.70 6.84 8.73
C GLY A 14 12.25 5.76 7.76
N TYR A 15 10.94 5.63 7.49
CA TYR A 15 10.44 4.67 6.51
C TYR A 15 10.55 5.21 5.09
N ASP A 16 10.87 4.32 4.14
CA ASP A 16 10.93 4.64 2.72
C ASP A 16 9.51 4.69 2.13
N VAL A 17 8.98 5.91 1.96
CA VAL A 17 7.62 6.14 1.47
C VAL A 17 7.63 7.02 0.24
N LEU A 18 6.84 6.64 -0.76
CA LEU A 18 6.63 7.40 -1.98
C LEU A 18 5.13 7.61 -2.17
N THR A 19 4.71 8.86 -2.39
CA THR A 19 3.30 9.15 -2.67
C THR A 19 3.01 9.00 -4.17
N SER A 20 1.76 8.69 -4.54
CA SER A 20 1.36 8.69 -5.97
C SER A 20 1.59 10.05 -6.63
N LYS A 21 1.60 11.15 -5.86
CA LYS A 21 1.96 12.48 -6.36
C LYS A 21 3.42 12.59 -6.73
N ASP A 22 4.31 12.23 -5.81
CA ASP A 22 5.75 12.37 -6.02
C ASP A 22 6.29 11.35 -7.03
N GLY A 23 5.66 10.18 -7.11
CA GLY A 23 5.94 9.17 -8.14
C GLY A 23 5.35 9.47 -9.52
N GLY A 24 4.65 10.61 -9.71
CA GLY A 24 4.04 10.96 -11.00
C GLY A 24 2.88 10.05 -11.42
N MET A 25 2.26 9.35 -10.47
CA MET A 25 1.17 8.39 -10.68
C MET A 25 -0.22 8.97 -10.38
N LEU A 26 -0.34 10.29 -10.20
CA LEU A 26 -1.64 10.93 -10.02
C LEU A 26 -2.49 10.82 -11.29
N GLY A 27 -3.72 10.37 -11.12
CA GLY A 27 -4.67 10.19 -12.24
C GLY A 27 -4.48 8.89 -13.02
N GLU A 28 -3.40 8.15 -12.77
CA GLU A 28 -3.21 6.81 -13.32
C GLU A 28 -4.17 5.81 -12.70
N ASN A 29 -4.54 4.79 -13.48
CA ASN A 29 -5.44 3.73 -13.03
C ASN A 29 -4.75 2.78 -12.03
N ASP A 30 -5.56 2.03 -11.29
CA ASP A 30 -5.09 1.15 -10.21
C ASP A 30 -4.10 0.07 -10.68
N SER A 31 -4.27 -0.47 -11.90
CA SER A 31 -3.32 -1.45 -12.47
C SER A 31 -1.95 -0.82 -12.69
N ARG A 32 -1.90 0.40 -13.24
CA ARG A 32 -0.66 1.15 -13.44
C ARG A 32 0.00 1.51 -12.11
N GLN A 33 -0.78 1.91 -11.11
CA GLN A 33 -0.25 2.18 -9.77
C GLN A 33 0.38 0.93 -9.14
N LEU A 34 -0.26 -0.24 -9.26
CA LEU A 34 0.28 -1.50 -8.76
C LEU A 34 1.54 -1.96 -9.51
N GLU A 35 1.57 -1.78 -10.83
CA GLU A 35 2.74 -2.08 -11.65
C GLU A 35 3.93 -1.19 -11.26
N PHE A 36 3.69 0.12 -11.13
CA PHE A 36 4.71 1.08 -10.75
C PHE A 36 5.26 0.80 -9.34
N SER A 37 4.38 0.58 -8.35
CA SER A 37 4.85 0.26 -6.99
C SER A 37 5.69 -1.03 -7.00
N THR A 38 5.28 -2.02 -7.79
CA THR A 38 6.00 -3.28 -7.93
C THR A 38 7.37 -3.10 -8.59
N SER A 39 7.49 -2.29 -9.65
CA SER A 39 8.77 -2.03 -10.31
C SER A 39 9.74 -1.28 -9.40
N GLU A 40 9.22 -0.42 -8.53
CA GLU A 40 10.00 0.29 -7.50
C GLU A 40 10.33 -0.57 -6.27
N GLY A 41 9.87 -1.82 -6.22
CA GLY A 41 10.12 -2.72 -5.08
C GLY A 41 9.24 -2.42 -3.85
N ARG A 42 8.11 -1.71 -4.02
CA ARG A 42 7.30 -1.12 -2.94
C ARG A 42 5.91 -1.74 -2.86
N ALA A 43 5.45 -1.98 -1.64
CA ALA A 43 4.04 -2.23 -1.37
C ALA A 43 3.21 -0.97 -1.61
N ILE A 44 1.94 -1.14 -1.97
CA ILE A 44 0.99 -0.04 -2.14
C ILE A 44 -0.06 -0.05 -1.04
N ILE A 45 -0.39 1.14 -0.50
CA ILE A 45 -1.48 1.35 0.44
C ILE A 45 -2.62 2.12 -0.22
N THR A 46 -3.86 1.67 -0.07
CA THR A 46 -5.02 2.26 -0.74
C THR A 46 -6.32 2.11 0.06
N TYR A 47 -7.25 3.03 -0.19
CA TYR A 47 -8.64 2.90 0.26
C TYR A 47 -9.55 2.22 -0.77
N ASN A 48 -9.07 1.98 -2.00
CA ASN A 48 -9.86 1.32 -3.04
C ASN A 48 -9.82 -0.21 -2.90
N ILE A 49 -10.52 -0.73 -1.90
CA ILE A 49 -10.50 -2.16 -1.55
C ILE A 49 -11.01 -3.02 -2.71
N ALA A 50 -12.13 -2.64 -3.32
CA ALA A 50 -12.82 -3.47 -4.32
C ALA A 50 -11.94 -3.72 -5.55
N ASP A 51 -11.37 -2.66 -6.12
CA ASP A 51 -10.57 -2.76 -7.34
C ASP A 51 -9.22 -3.44 -7.07
N PHE A 52 -8.57 -3.14 -5.94
CA PHE A 52 -7.30 -3.80 -5.60
C PHE A 52 -7.47 -5.28 -5.22
N MET A 53 -8.61 -5.68 -4.63
CA MET A 53 -8.92 -7.11 -4.47
C MET A 53 -9.10 -7.82 -5.81
N ARG A 54 -9.73 -7.15 -6.80
CA ARG A 54 -9.88 -7.68 -8.15
C ARG A 54 -8.51 -7.81 -8.83
N LEU A 55 -7.69 -6.76 -8.79
CA LEU A 55 -6.34 -6.75 -9.36
C LEU A 55 -5.43 -7.80 -8.74
N HIS A 56 -5.50 -7.99 -7.42
CA HIS A 56 -4.77 -9.05 -6.73
C HIS A 56 -5.15 -10.44 -7.28
N LYS A 57 -6.45 -10.73 -7.41
CA LYS A 57 -6.92 -12.01 -7.98
C LYS A 57 -6.46 -12.19 -9.43
N GLU A 58 -6.46 -11.12 -10.22
CA GLU A 58 -5.96 -11.14 -11.61
C GLU A 58 -4.46 -11.42 -11.65
N CYS A 59 -3.67 -10.80 -10.76
CA CYS A 59 -2.24 -11.05 -10.62
C CYS A 59 -1.97 -12.53 -10.29
N LEU A 60 -2.68 -13.10 -9.30
CA LEU A 60 -2.54 -14.51 -8.93
C LEU A 60 -2.89 -15.45 -10.10
N LYS A 61 -3.99 -15.19 -10.81
CA LYS A 61 -4.40 -15.99 -11.98
C LYS A 61 -3.36 -15.96 -13.10
N GLN A 62 -2.72 -14.82 -13.31
CA GLN A 62 -1.71 -14.62 -14.35
C GLN A 62 -0.28 -14.97 -13.88
N ASN A 63 -0.13 -15.43 -12.64
CA ASN A 63 1.17 -15.62 -11.98
C ASN A 63 2.07 -14.36 -12.04
N LYS A 64 1.44 -13.18 -12.08
CA LYS A 64 2.10 -11.87 -12.07
C LYS A 64 2.40 -11.50 -10.63
N LYS A 65 3.65 -11.18 -10.35
CA LYS A 65 4.10 -10.81 -9.00
C LYS A 65 3.79 -9.35 -8.68
N HIS A 66 3.52 -9.05 -7.42
CA HIS A 66 3.46 -7.69 -6.87
C HIS A 66 4.10 -7.62 -5.49
N LYS A 67 4.49 -6.41 -5.06
CA LYS A 67 5.25 -6.18 -3.82
C LYS A 67 4.40 -6.01 -2.56
N GLY A 68 3.18 -6.55 -2.60
CA GLY A 68 2.19 -6.43 -1.54
C GLY A 68 1.17 -5.32 -1.76
N ILE A 69 -0.06 -5.59 -1.34
CA ILE A 69 -1.20 -4.68 -1.41
C ILE A 69 -1.76 -4.53 0.00
N ILE A 70 -1.80 -3.31 0.51
CA ILE A 70 -2.35 -2.96 1.82
C ILE A 70 -3.64 -2.18 1.58
N VAL A 71 -4.75 -2.74 2.03
CA VAL A 71 -6.07 -2.10 1.90
C VAL A 71 -6.60 -1.64 3.25
N SER A 72 -7.36 -0.56 3.25
CA SER A 72 -8.08 -0.08 4.43
C SER A 72 -9.38 0.61 4.00
N PRO A 73 -10.48 0.54 4.78
CA PRO A 73 -11.51 1.55 4.69
C PRO A 73 -10.96 2.93 5.03
N GLU A 74 -11.67 3.97 4.62
CA GLU A 74 -11.36 5.33 5.04
C GLU A 74 -11.60 5.46 6.55
N ILE A 75 -10.53 5.80 7.27
CA ILE A 75 -10.49 5.90 8.72
C ILE A 75 -9.83 7.21 9.14
N LYS A 76 -9.98 7.57 10.42
CA LYS A 76 -9.30 8.74 10.98
C LYS A 76 -7.79 8.63 10.78
N ILE A 77 -7.16 9.74 10.39
CA ILE A 77 -5.72 9.80 10.13
C ILE A 77 -4.87 9.30 11.30
N SER A 78 -5.27 9.59 12.54
CA SER A 78 -4.59 9.08 13.74
C SER A 78 -4.59 7.56 13.84
N VAL A 79 -5.67 6.90 13.41
CA VAL A 79 -5.78 5.44 13.38
C VAL A 79 -4.95 4.90 12.21
N LEU A 80 -5.03 5.52 11.03
CA LEU A 80 -4.24 5.16 9.86
C LEU A 80 -2.74 5.15 10.16
N ILE A 81 -2.23 6.21 10.78
CA ILE A 81 -0.82 6.33 11.19
C ILE A 81 -0.47 5.21 12.17
N LYS A 82 -1.27 5.04 13.23
CA LYS A 82 -1.02 4.03 14.26
C LYS A 82 -0.90 2.62 13.66
N LEU A 83 -1.85 2.24 12.79
CA LEU A 83 -1.85 0.92 12.17
C LEU A 83 -0.71 0.75 11.17
N SER A 84 -0.40 1.79 10.38
CA SER A 84 0.71 1.76 9.42
C SER A 84 2.06 1.59 10.13
N LEU A 85 2.29 2.30 11.24
CA LEU A 85 3.51 2.13 12.04
C LEU A 85 3.62 0.73 12.64
N ARG A 86 2.50 0.13 13.09
CA ARG A 86 2.49 -1.24 13.62
C ARG A 86 2.75 -2.29 12.56
N LEU A 87 2.10 -2.14 11.40
CA LEU A 87 2.38 -2.96 10.22
C LEU A 87 3.89 -2.97 9.93
N LEU A 88 4.49 -1.79 9.80
CA LEU A 88 5.91 -1.64 9.47
C LEU A 88 6.84 -2.15 10.58
N ALA A 89 6.40 -2.17 11.83
CA ALA A 89 7.17 -2.70 12.96
C ALA A 89 7.14 -4.24 13.06
N VAL A 90 6.07 -4.88 12.58
CA VAL A 90 5.87 -6.33 12.68
C VAL A 90 6.33 -7.06 11.43
N ILE A 91 6.13 -6.46 10.26
CA ILE A 91 6.41 -7.10 8.98
C ILE A 91 7.88 -6.98 8.61
N SER A 92 8.50 -8.10 8.27
CA SER A 92 9.85 -8.15 7.73
C SER A 92 9.87 -7.92 6.22
N ASN A 93 11.02 -7.52 5.67
CA ASN A 93 11.18 -7.30 4.23
C ASN A 93 10.75 -8.52 3.40
N GLY A 94 9.86 -8.30 2.43
CA GLY A 94 9.36 -9.32 1.51
C GLY A 94 8.27 -10.24 2.07
N GLU A 95 7.89 -10.10 3.34
CA GLU A 95 6.86 -10.94 3.96
C GLU A 95 5.46 -10.71 3.36
N ILE A 96 5.21 -9.54 2.77
CA ILE A 96 3.95 -9.20 2.08
C ILE A 96 4.02 -9.36 0.56
N ASP A 97 5.11 -9.88 0.00
CA ASP A 97 5.21 -10.11 -1.44
C ASP A 97 4.08 -11.02 -1.90
N ASN A 98 3.35 -10.59 -2.94
CA ASN A 98 2.16 -11.26 -3.48
C ASN A 98 1.01 -11.47 -2.49
N GLN A 99 0.96 -10.71 -1.39
CA GLN A 99 -0.14 -10.75 -0.44
C GLN A 99 -1.00 -9.49 -0.52
N LEU A 100 -2.30 -9.66 -0.27
CA LEU A 100 -3.20 -8.57 0.05
C LEU A 100 -3.54 -8.66 1.55
N ARG A 101 -3.31 -7.57 2.29
CA ARG A 101 -3.52 -7.50 3.74
C ARG A 101 -4.42 -6.33 4.09
N PHE A 102 -5.32 -6.53 5.04
CA PHE A 102 -6.09 -5.44 5.61
C PHE A 102 -5.27 -4.76 6.69
N LEU A 103 -5.22 -3.43 6.66
CA LEU A 103 -4.51 -2.65 7.67
C LEU A 103 -5.11 -2.85 9.08
N GLN A 104 -6.39 -3.23 9.15
CA GLN A 104 -7.12 -3.51 10.39
C GLN A 104 -6.60 -4.74 11.14
N GLU A 105 -5.83 -5.62 10.48
CA GLU A 105 -5.21 -6.77 11.12
C GLU A 105 -4.16 -6.37 12.18
N PHE A 106 -3.70 -5.11 12.16
CA PHE A 106 -2.64 -4.59 13.03
C PHE A 106 -3.16 -3.69 14.18
N GLN A 107 -4.44 -3.86 14.55
CA GLN A 107 -5.15 -3.06 15.56
C GLN A 107 -4.70 -3.27 17.01
#